data_AF-A0AAD7H4K9-F1
#
_entry.id   AF-A0AAD7H4K9-F1
#
_cell.length_a   1.000
_cell.length_b   1.000
_cell.length_c   1.000
_cell.angle_alpha   90.00
_cell.angle_beta   90.00
_cell.angle_gamma   90.00
#
_symmetry.space_group_name_H-M   'P 1'
#
loop_
_entity.id
_entity.type
_entity.pdbx_description
1 polymer ?
#
loop_
_entity_poly.entity_id
_entity_poly.type
_entity_poly.pdbx_seq_one_letter_code
_entity_poly.pdbx_strand_id
1 'polypeptide(L)'
;PSSASTQPSLRATRRTDFQKMDDVLKNWGFRSLGDFLATLFHPRVRGEKDHRSSRHRQVVAAFLQGRSNVAMADIIPLLYNHHKSRPKRLNTAERSAAFSPYKPLAQIRFAAPCLSAWATRIVGDAAYSRVGKMARKPKDGSRHRRHLRASTNGRSPNTQVVAWEDVDFTIEELAHGYKDEDELVWFLTECFAGSRKNGKVVVKKTRPHPVIQVGAISSFITARNQYTSGDLALPIGLWLFATQAHIDVKRVLCRFGYSVSGSTASRALNTMTDSDLHRLK
;
A
#
# COMPACT_ATOMS: atom_id res chain seq x y z
N PRO A 1 21.87 -24.50 -74.26
CA PRO A 1 21.70 -23.28 -73.44
C PRO A 1 20.22 -23.10 -73.04
N SER A 2 19.82 -23.77 -71.95
CA SER A 2 18.48 -23.72 -71.38
C SER A 2 18.40 -22.61 -70.34
N SER A 3 17.59 -21.60 -70.62
CA SER A 3 17.27 -20.48 -69.72
C SER A 3 16.43 -20.94 -68.53
N ALA A 4 17.04 -20.95 -67.33
CA ALA A 4 16.32 -21.16 -66.08
C ALA A 4 15.57 -19.86 -65.69
N SER A 5 14.25 -19.90 -65.72
CA SER A 5 13.37 -18.83 -65.25
C SER A 5 13.35 -18.81 -63.71
N THR A 6 13.97 -17.79 -63.12
CA THR A 6 13.86 -17.53 -61.68
C THR A 6 12.51 -16.86 -61.41
N GLN A 7 11.52 -17.63 -60.96
CA GLN A 7 10.27 -17.04 -60.49
C GLN A 7 10.49 -16.37 -59.12
N PRO A 8 10.03 -15.12 -58.92
CA PRO A 8 10.08 -14.45 -57.63
C PRO A 8 9.04 -15.07 -56.68
N SER A 9 9.49 -15.54 -55.52
CA SER A 9 8.64 -15.96 -54.42
C SER A 9 7.76 -14.78 -53.96
N LEU A 10 6.47 -14.82 -54.30
CA LEU A 10 5.47 -13.91 -53.77
C LEU A 10 5.35 -14.14 -52.26
N ARG A 11 5.95 -13.26 -51.46
CA ARG A 11 5.74 -13.21 -50.01
C ARG A 11 4.25 -12.97 -49.76
N ALA A 12 3.57 -13.98 -49.23
CA ALA A 12 2.18 -13.85 -48.80
C ALA A 12 2.04 -12.63 -47.88
N THR A 13 1.07 -11.76 -48.18
CA THR A 13 0.81 -10.53 -47.43
C THR A 13 0.62 -10.86 -45.95
N ARG A 14 1.40 -10.22 -45.08
CA ARG A 14 1.38 -10.50 -43.65
C ARG A 14 0.00 -10.12 -43.10
N ARG A 15 -0.74 -11.07 -42.53
CA ARG A 15 -2.06 -10.84 -41.95
C ARG A 15 -1.99 -9.77 -40.86
N THR A 16 -2.99 -8.89 -40.84
CA THR A 16 -3.16 -7.90 -39.76
C THR A 16 -3.61 -8.59 -38.47
N ASP A 17 -3.43 -7.94 -37.33
CA ASP A 17 -3.85 -8.52 -36.04
C ASP A 17 -5.37 -8.67 -35.92
N PHE A 18 -6.15 -7.80 -36.58
CA PHE A 18 -7.61 -7.93 -36.67
C PHE A 18 -8.03 -9.16 -37.48
N GLN A 19 -7.36 -9.43 -38.61
CA GLN A 19 -7.62 -10.64 -39.40
C GLN A 19 -7.30 -11.91 -38.62
N LYS A 20 -6.20 -11.91 -37.84
CA LYS A 20 -5.88 -13.03 -36.95
C LYS A 20 -6.94 -13.19 -35.85
N MET A 21 -7.47 -12.09 -35.32
CA MET A 21 -8.53 -12.13 -34.32
C MET A 21 -9.82 -12.72 -34.91
N ASP A 22 -10.22 -12.32 -36.10
CA ASP A 22 -11.40 -12.86 -36.78
C ASP A 22 -11.26 -14.37 -37.02
N ASP A 23 -10.07 -14.84 -37.40
CA ASP A 23 -9.80 -16.28 -37.57
C ASP A 23 -9.94 -17.06 -36.24
N VAL A 24 -9.50 -16.46 -35.13
CA VAL A 24 -9.68 -17.03 -33.78
C VAL A 24 -11.16 -17.05 -33.38
N LEU A 25 -11.89 -15.96 -33.66
CA LEU A 25 -13.32 -15.85 -33.34
C LEU A 25 -14.18 -16.78 -34.19
N LYS A 26 -13.80 -17.07 -35.45
CA LYS A 26 -14.49 -18.04 -36.30
C LYS A 26 -14.42 -19.46 -35.76
N ASN A 27 -13.28 -19.84 -35.17
CA ASN A 27 -13.06 -21.17 -34.59
C ASN A 27 -13.29 -21.18 -33.07
N TRP A 28 -14.10 -20.24 -32.56
CA TRP A 28 -14.29 -20.04 -31.14
C TRP A 28 -15.17 -21.12 -30.52
N GLY A 29 -14.59 -21.91 -29.60
CA GLY A 29 -15.27 -23.01 -28.92
C GLY A 29 -15.75 -22.71 -27.49
N PHE A 30 -15.53 -21.50 -26.96
CA PHE A 30 -15.92 -21.14 -25.60
C PHE A 30 -17.29 -20.45 -25.56
N ARG A 31 -18.04 -20.61 -24.46
CA ARG A 31 -19.37 -19.97 -24.32
C ARG A 31 -19.28 -18.44 -24.22
N SER A 32 -18.20 -17.94 -23.64
CA SER A 32 -17.95 -16.52 -23.49
C SER A 32 -16.45 -16.21 -23.44
N LEU A 33 -16.09 -14.94 -23.67
CA LEU A 33 -14.73 -14.46 -23.43
C LEU A 33 -14.31 -14.65 -21.97
N GLY A 34 -15.25 -14.50 -21.02
CA GLY A 34 -14.98 -14.71 -19.60
C GLY A 34 -14.58 -16.15 -19.29
N ASP A 35 -15.30 -17.13 -19.83
CA ASP A 35 -15.00 -18.56 -19.64
C ASP A 35 -13.64 -18.94 -20.23
N PHE A 36 -13.32 -18.38 -21.40
CA PHE A 36 -12.00 -18.52 -22.01
C PHE A 36 -10.91 -17.95 -21.09
N LEU A 37 -11.04 -16.71 -20.62
CA LEU A 37 -10.04 -16.07 -19.78
C LEU A 37 -9.86 -16.80 -18.44
N ALA A 38 -10.95 -17.26 -17.83
CA ALA A 38 -10.91 -18.06 -16.60
C ALA A 38 -10.14 -19.38 -16.81
N THR A 39 -10.36 -20.05 -17.95
CA THR A 39 -9.65 -21.28 -18.32
C THR A 39 -8.18 -20.99 -18.67
N LEU A 40 -7.92 -19.90 -19.39
CA LEU A 40 -6.58 -19.50 -19.83
C LEU A 40 -5.69 -19.18 -18.63
N PHE A 41 -6.20 -18.44 -17.64
CA PHE A 41 -5.45 -18.00 -16.47
C PHE A 41 -5.61 -18.91 -15.24
N HIS A 42 -6.22 -20.09 -15.40
CA HIS A 42 -6.40 -21.02 -14.29
C HIS A 42 -5.03 -21.38 -13.66
N PRO A 43 -4.84 -21.13 -12.35
CA PRO A 43 -3.58 -21.43 -11.68
C PRO A 43 -3.43 -22.94 -11.52
N ARG A 44 -2.18 -23.43 -11.50
CA ARG A 44 -1.93 -24.82 -11.14
C ARG A 44 -2.14 -24.99 -9.64
N VAL A 45 -3.02 -25.90 -9.25
CA VAL A 45 -3.15 -26.35 -7.85
C VAL A 45 -2.03 -27.34 -7.55
N ARG A 46 -1.34 -27.14 -6.41
CA ARG A 46 -0.26 -28.04 -5.98
C ARG A 46 -0.86 -29.41 -5.62
N GLY A 47 -0.33 -30.47 -6.22
CA GLY A 47 -0.81 -31.85 -5.99
C GLY A 47 -1.76 -32.36 -7.07
N GLU A 48 -2.27 -31.49 -7.94
CA GLU A 48 -3.16 -31.89 -9.04
C GLU A 48 -2.42 -32.00 -10.38
N LYS A 49 -3.00 -32.79 -11.28
CA LYS A 49 -2.53 -32.91 -12.66
C LYS A 49 -2.80 -31.60 -13.39
N ASP A 50 -1.76 -31.00 -13.97
CA ASP A 50 -1.91 -29.80 -14.78
C ASP A 50 -2.52 -30.18 -16.15
N HIS A 51 -3.78 -29.79 -16.37
CA HIS A 51 -4.50 -30.08 -17.62
C HIS A 51 -4.07 -29.20 -18.80
N ARG A 52 -3.23 -28.19 -18.56
CA ARG A 52 -2.79 -27.24 -19.58
C ARG A 52 -1.69 -27.85 -20.45
N SER A 53 -1.80 -27.66 -21.76
CA SER A 53 -0.77 -28.09 -22.71
C SER A 53 0.56 -27.35 -22.46
N SER A 54 1.67 -27.91 -22.97
CA SER A 54 2.98 -27.24 -22.88
C SER A 54 2.95 -25.83 -23.46
N ARG A 55 2.32 -25.67 -24.64
CA ARG A 55 2.15 -24.38 -25.32
C ARG A 55 1.31 -23.40 -24.49
N HIS A 56 0.20 -23.85 -23.90
CA HIS A 56 -0.65 -23.02 -23.04
C HIS A 56 0.16 -22.44 -21.88
N ARG A 57 0.89 -23.29 -21.15
CA ARG A 57 1.74 -22.87 -20.02
C ARG A 57 2.79 -21.87 -20.45
N GLN A 58 3.47 -22.10 -21.58
CA GLN A 58 4.51 -21.21 -22.09
C GLN A 58 3.97 -19.82 -22.42
N VAL A 59 2.82 -19.74 -23.11
CA VAL A 59 2.21 -18.47 -23.51
C VAL A 59 1.76 -17.66 -22.27
N VAL A 60 1.07 -18.32 -21.34
CA VAL A 60 0.60 -17.65 -20.11
C VAL A 60 1.77 -17.22 -19.23
N ALA A 61 2.80 -18.05 -19.09
CA ALA A 61 4.01 -17.67 -18.35
C ALA A 61 4.71 -16.49 -19.00
N ALA A 62 4.90 -16.49 -20.33
CA ALA A 62 5.51 -15.38 -21.03
C ALA A 62 4.75 -14.06 -20.82
N PHE A 63 3.42 -14.10 -20.86
CA PHE A 63 2.58 -12.94 -20.61
C PHE A 63 2.65 -12.43 -19.16
N LEU A 64 2.40 -13.31 -18.18
CA LEU A 64 2.36 -12.93 -16.76
C LEU A 64 3.74 -12.56 -16.19
N GLN A 65 4.83 -13.03 -16.79
CA GLN A 65 6.20 -12.68 -16.42
C GLN A 65 6.74 -11.45 -17.18
N GLY A 66 5.92 -10.80 -18.01
CA GLY A 66 6.32 -9.60 -18.76
C GLY A 66 7.34 -9.86 -19.88
N ARG A 67 7.40 -11.10 -20.40
CA ARG A 67 8.27 -11.47 -21.53
C ARG A 67 7.58 -11.29 -22.89
N SER A 68 6.33 -10.88 -22.90
CA SER A 68 5.58 -10.51 -24.11
C SER A 68 5.67 -9.01 -24.39
N ASN A 69 5.48 -8.63 -25.65
CA ASN A 69 5.44 -7.22 -26.08
C ASN A 69 4.26 -6.44 -25.50
N VAL A 70 3.21 -7.14 -25.09
CA VAL A 70 2.02 -6.55 -24.43
C VAL A 70 2.00 -7.01 -22.99
N ALA A 71 1.95 -6.08 -22.04
CA ALA A 71 1.92 -6.35 -20.62
C ALA A 71 0.52 -6.11 -20.02
N MET A 72 0.31 -6.55 -18.78
CA MET A 72 -0.93 -6.26 -18.04
C MET A 72 -1.18 -4.75 -17.89
N ALA A 73 -0.11 -3.95 -17.83
CA ALA A 73 -0.19 -2.49 -17.78
C ALA A 73 -0.83 -1.88 -19.04
N ASP A 74 -0.77 -2.58 -20.18
CA ASP A 74 -1.42 -2.14 -21.43
C ASP A 74 -2.87 -2.62 -21.50
N ILE A 75 -3.16 -3.83 -20.98
CA ILE A 75 -4.48 -4.45 -21.04
C ILE A 75 -5.47 -3.83 -20.05
N ILE A 76 -5.04 -3.54 -18.81
CA ILE A 76 -5.94 -3.01 -17.78
C ILE A 76 -6.56 -1.67 -18.20
N PRO A 77 -5.80 -0.68 -18.72
CA PRO A 77 -6.38 0.57 -19.21
C PRO A 77 -7.34 0.36 -20.38
N LEU A 78 -7.05 -0.58 -21.30
CA LEU A 78 -7.96 -0.91 -22.39
C LEU A 78 -9.31 -1.40 -21.86
N LEU A 79 -9.30 -2.30 -20.87
CA LEU A 79 -10.52 -2.79 -20.23
C LEU A 79 -11.24 -1.69 -19.43
N TYR A 80 -10.51 -0.95 -18.60
CA TYR A 80 -11.05 0.04 -17.67
C TYR A 80 -11.63 1.28 -18.36
N ASN A 81 -10.98 1.75 -19.42
CA ASN A 81 -11.40 2.93 -20.17
C ASN A 81 -12.40 2.62 -21.29
N HIS A 82 -12.64 1.33 -21.59
CA HIS A 82 -13.60 0.96 -22.62
C HIS A 82 -15.00 1.45 -22.27
N HIS A 83 -15.71 2.08 -23.21
CA HIS A 83 -17.03 2.63 -22.96
C HIS A 83 -18.06 1.57 -22.49
N LYS A 84 -17.95 0.31 -22.95
CA LYS A 84 -18.81 -0.81 -22.48
C LYS A 84 -18.45 -1.32 -21.09
N SER A 85 -17.29 -0.97 -20.54
CA SER A 85 -16.90 -1.36 -19.18
C SER A 85 -17.64 -0.57 -18.11
N ARG A 86 -18.29 0.54 -18.49
CA ARG A 86 -18.93 1.47 -17.57
C ARG A 86 -20.46 1.32 -17.61
N PRO A 87 -21.13 1.31 -16.45
CA PRO A 87 -22.58 1.36 -16.40
C PRO A 87 -23.10 2.68 -17.00
N LYS A 88 -24.29 2.62 -17.64
CA LYS A 88 -25.01 3.82 -18.09
C LYS A 88 -25.36 4.71 -16.89
N ARG A 89 -25.56 6.01 -17.13
CA ARG A 89 -25.79 7.02 -16.07
C ARG A 89 -26.92 6.65 -15.10
N LEU A 90 -27.98 6.04 -15.61
CA LEU A 90 -29.19 5.63 -14.86
C LEU A 90 -28.94 4.44 -13.91
N ASN A 91 -27.86 3.68 -14.10
CA ASN A 91 -27.55 2.54 -13.24
C ASN A 91 -26.66 2.99 -12.06
N THR A 92 -27.28 3.69 -11.12
CA THR A 92 -26.62 4.30 -9.95
C THR A 92 -26.02 3.24 -9.01
N ALA A 93 -26.69 2.10 -8.83
CA ALA A 93 -26.23 1.02 -7.94
C ALA A 93 -24.93 0.36 -8.41
N GLU A 94 -24.72 0.19 -9.72
CA GLU A 94 -23.45 -0.32 -10.26
C GLU A 94 -22.36 0.76 -10.24
N ARG A 95 -22.74 2.04 -10.36
CA ARG A 95 -21.78 3.15 -10.25
C ARG A 95 -21.26 3.33 -8.83
N SER A 96 -22.15 3.23 -7.84
CA SER A 96 -21.77 3.33 -6.42
C SER A 96 -20.96 2.13 -5.93
N ALA A 97 -20.96 1.02 -6.67
CA ALA A 97 -20.08 -0.11 -6.40
C ALA A 97 -18.61 0.18 -6.71
N ALA A 98 -18.30 1.19 -7.54
CA ALA A 98 -16.93 1.58 -7.81
C ALA A 98 -16.20 1.96 -6.50
N PHE A 99 -15.00 1.41 -6.32
CA PHE A 99 -14.17 1.59 -5.11
C PHE A 99 -14.82 1.09 -3.81
N SER A 100 -15.93 0.34 -3.85
CA SER A 100 -16.53 -0.26 -2.66
C SER A 100 -15.64 -1.40 -2.14
N PRO A 101 -15.06 -1.30 -0.93
CA PRO A 101 -14.25 -2.38 -0.39
C PRO A 101 -15.11 -3.55 0.08
N TYR A 102 -16.37 -3.32 0.45
CA TYR A 102 -17.21 -4.32 1.13
C TYR A 102 -18.10 -5.12 0.18
N LYS A 103 -18.47 -4.58 -0.99
CA LYS A 103 -19.33 -5.30 -1.94
C LYS A 103 -18.60 -6.49 -2.58
N PRO A 104 -19.14 -7.72 -2.52
CA PRO A 104 -18.52 -8.88 -3.18
C PRO A 104 -18.26 -8.63 -4.66
N LEU A 105 -17.03 -8.86 -5.13
CA LEU A 105 -16.62 -8.58 -6.52
C LEU A 105 -17.47 -9.36 -7.54
N ALA A 106 -17.88 -10.59 -7.21
CA ALA A 106 -18.75 -11.41 -8.04
C ALA A 106 -20.14 -10.78 -8.29
N GLN A 107 -20.54 -9.79 -7.48
CA GLN A 107 -21.81 -9.08 -7.62
C GLN A 107 -21.68 -7.75 -8.38
N ILE A 108 -20.48 -7.39 -8.87
CA ILE A 108 -20.25 -6.17 -9.64
C ILE A 108 -20.16 -6.55 -11.12
N ARG A 109 -21.18 -6.18 -11.90
CA ARG A 109 -21.35 -6.71 -13.26
C ARG A 109 -20.45 -6.04 -14.30
N PHE A 110 -20.10 -4.78 -14.05
CA PHE A 110 -19.35 -3.96 -15.00
C PHE A 110 -17.86 -3.98 -14.68
N ALA A 111 -17.02 -4.12 -15.70
CA ALA A 111 -15.58 -4.28 -15.54
C ALA A 111 -14.92 -3.07 -14.84
N ALA A 112 -15.27 -1.83 -15.19
CA ALA A 112 -14.66 -0.65 -14.57
C ALA A 112 -14.92 -0.55 -13.05
N PRO A 113 -16.18 -0.57 -12.56
CA PRO A 113 -16.43 -0.55 -11.11
C PRO A 113 -15.88 -1.80 -10.40
N CYS A 114 -15.88 -2.98 -11.06
CA CYS A 114 -15.30 -4.20 -10.49
C CYS A 114 -13.78 -4.08 -10.31
N LEU A 115 -13.06 -3.60 -11.33
CA LEU A 115 -11.62 -3.34 -11.27
C LEU A 115 -11.28 -2.28 -10.21
N SER A 116 -12.07 -1.21 -10.11
CA SER A 116 -11.92 -0.20 -9.06
C SER A 116 -12.09 -0.79 -7.66
N ALA A 117 -13.15 -1.58 -7.41
CA ALA A 117 -13.37 -2.23 -6.12
C ALA A 117 -12.27 -3.25 -5.78
N TRP A 118 -11.82 -4.03 -6.77
CA TRP A 118 -10.70 -4.96 -6.62
C TRP A 118 -9.40 -4.23 -6.24
N ALA A 119 -9.08 -3.13 -6.93
CA ALA A 119 -7.91 -2.31 -6.63
C ALA A 119 -7.99 -1.70 -5.22
N THR A 120 -9.15 -1.18 -4.82
CA THR A 120 -9.36 -0.67 -3.44
C THR A 120 -9.05 -1.73 -2.40
N ARG A 121 -9.52 -2.97 -2.59
CA ARG A 121 -9.27 -4.08 -1.66
C ARG A 121 -7.78 -4.38 -1.54
N ILE A 122 -7.09 -4.54 -2.67
CA ILE A 122 -5.65 -4.81 -2.69
C ILE A 122 -4.86 -3.72 -1.98
N VAL A 123 -5.15 -2.45 -2.30
CA VAL A 123 -4.45 -1.31 -1.69
C VAL A 123 -4.77 -1.20 -0.19
N GLY A 124 -6.03 -1.41 0.19
CA GLY A 124 -6.46 -1.40 1.59
C GLY A 124 -5.80 -2.50 2.42
N ASP A 125 -5.80 -3.74 1.93
CA ASP A 125 -5.17 -4.88 2.59
C ASP A 125 -3.65 -4.69 2.69
N ALA A 126 -3.02 -4.17 1.63
CA ALA A 126 -1.61 -3.85 1.63
C ALA A 126 -1.28 -2.78 2.69
N ALA A 127 -2.03 -1.67 2.72
CA ALA A 127 -1.85 -0.61 3.72
C ALA A 127 -2.05 -1.14 5.15
N TYR A 128 -3.11 -1.94 5.39
CA TYR A 128 -3.37 -2.57 6.68
C TYR A 128 -2.20 -3.47 7.11
N SER A 129 -1.70 -4.32 6.22
CA SER A 129 -0.57 -5.21 6.50
C SER A 129 0.71 -4.43 6.79
N ARG A 130 0.99 -3.41 5.98
CA ARG A 130 2.20 -2.58 6.05
C ARG A 130 2.28 -1.76 7.32
N VAL A 131 1.23 -1.01 7.69
CA VAL A 131 1.17 -0.32 8.99
C VAL A 131 1.31 -1.32 10.14
N GLY A 132 0.70 -2.51 10.01
CA GLY A 132 0.83 -3.58 10.99
C GLY A 132 2.26 -4.12 11.12
N LYS A 133 3.09 -4.07 10.07
CA LYS A 133 4.51 -4.39 10.11
C LYS A 133 5.31 -3.28 10.78
N MET A 134 5.04 -2.02 10.42
CA MET A 134 5.71 -0.84 11.03
C MET A 134 5.47 -0.77 12.55
N ALA A 135 4.33 -1.28 13.02
CA ALA A 135 3.98 -1.32 14.44
C ALA A 135 4.66 -2.47 15.23
N ARG A 136 5.38 -3.40 14.57
CA ARG A 136 6.08 -4.50 15.24
C ARG A 136 7.47 -4.07 15.70
N LYS A 137 7.98 -4.70 16.76
CA LYS A 137 9.38 -4.51 17.17
C LYS A 137 10.29 -5.18 16.13
N PRO A 138 11.37 -4.53 15.69
CA PRO A 138 12.38 -5.16 14.83
C PRO A 138 12.93 -6.43 15.47
N LYS A 139 13.18 -7.47 14.65
CA LYS A 139 13.72 -8.75 15.12
C LYS A 139 15.23 -8.73 15.32
N ASP A 140 15.91 -7.78 14.69
CA ASP A 140 17.37 -7.64 14.69
C ASP A 140 17.94 -7.06 16.00
N GLY A 141 17.06 -6.69 16.96
CA GLY A 141 17.48 -6.08 18.21
C GLY A 141 18.00 -4.65 18.05
N SER A 142 17.85 -4.05 16.87
CA SER A 142 18.20 -2.65 16.64
C SER A 142 17.38 -1.75 17.57
N ARG A 143 18.03 -0.69 18.08
CA ARG A 143 17.34 0.35 18.84
C ARG A 143 16.37 1.04 17.89
N HIS A 144 15.08 0.81 18.10
CA HIS A 144 14.03 1.51 17.39
C HIS A 144 13.32 2.43 18.36
N ARG A 145 13.56 3.74 18.21
CA ARG A 145 12.95 4.81 19.01
C ARG A 145 11.44 4.65 19.11
N ARG A 146 10.79 4.07 18.10
CA ARG A 146 9.35 3.78 18.14
C ARG A 146 8.89 2.97 19.36
N HIS A 147 9.67 2.01 19.87
CA HIS A 147 9.26 1.07 20.93
C HIS A 147 9.75 1.44 22.34
N LEU A 148 10.00 2.72 22.60
CA LEU A 148 10.44 3.19 23.91
C LEU A 148 9.34 3.02 24.97
N ARG A 149 9.77 2.64 26.18
CA ARG A 149 8.92 2.61 27.37
C ARG A 149 9.23 3.78 28.28
N ALA A 150 8.18 4.27 28.93
CA ALA A 150 8.32 5.23 30.01
C ALA A 150 9.00 4.63 31.25
N SER A 151 8.88 3.32 31.49
CA SER A 151 9.52 2.63 32.61
C SER A 151 9.58 1.11 32.35
N THR A 152 10.48 0.41 33.03
CA THR A 152 10.44 -1.06 33.12
C THR A 152 9.58 -1.49 34.30
N ASN A 153 8.70 -2.47 34.08
CA ASN A 153 8.21 -3.30 35.18
C ASN A 153 9.07 -4.56 35.18
N GLY A 154 9.48 -5.09 36.34
CA GLY A 154 10.40 -6.24 36.46
C GLY A 154 10.00 -7.52 35.71
N ARG A 155 8.83 -7.54 35.07
CA ARG A 155 8.31 -8.59 34.18
C ARG A 155 8.86 -8.53 32.75
N SER A 156 9.60 -7.49 32.35
CA SER A 156 10.13 -7.37 30.98
C SER A 156 11.51 -6.70 30.96
N PRO A 157 12.56 -7.42 31.38
CA PRO A 157 13.91 -6.86 31.58
C PRO A 157 14.56 -6.35 30.28
N ASN A 158 14.20 -6.91 29.12
CA ASN A 158 14.79 -6.54 27.82
C ASN A 158 14.02 -5.44 27.08
N THR A 159 13.33 -4.56 27.81
CA THR A 159 12.58 -3.46 27.19
C THR A 159 13.39 -2.18 27.20
N GLN A 160 13.50 -1.52 26.05
CA GLN A 160 14.19 -0.25 25.96
C GLN A 160 13.35 0.82 26.66
N VAL A 161 13.95 1.47 27.64
CA VAL A 161 13.38 2.59 28.37
C VAL A 161 13.88 3.87 27.74
N VAL A 162 13.04 4.90 27.74
CA VAL A 162 13.36 6.22 27.22
C VAL A 162 14.52 6.88 27.98
N ALA A 163 15.48 7.43 27.23
CA ALA A 163 16.52 8.33 27.71
C ALA A 163 16.36 9.73 27.09
N TRP A 164 17.06 10.74 27.61
CA TRP A 164 17.01 12.10 27.05
C TRP A 164 17.49 12.16 25.59
N GLU A 165 18.45 11.32 25.21
CA GLU A 165 18.92 11.22 23.81
C GLU A 165 17.85 10.65 22.85
N ASP A 166 16.84 9.97 23.38
CA ASP A 166 15.79 9.33 22.57
C ASP A 166 14.63 10.29 22.24
N VAL A 167 14.49 11.39 22.99
CA VAL A 167 13.42 12.38 22.80
C VAL A 167 13.84 13.55 21.92
N ASP A 168 15.11 13.59 21.50
CA ASP A 168 15.63 14.55 20.53
C ASP A 168 15.39 14.02 19.11
N PHE A 169 14.46 14.66 18.38
CA PHE A 169 14.07 14.27 17.03
C PHE A 169 13.66 15.48 16.19
N THR A 170 13.85 15.35 14.88
CA THR A 170 13.27 16.28 13.90
C THR A 170 12.11 15.64 13.15
N ILE A 171 11.15 16.46 12.69
CA ILE A 171 10.04 15.95 11.88
C ILE A 171 10.56 15.46 10.52
N GLU A 172 11.61 16.09 10.01
CA GLU A 172 12.29 15.73 8.78
C GLU A 172 12.87 14.31 8.84
N GLU A 173 13.55 13.95 9.94
CA GLU A 173 14.06 12.59 10.15
C GLU A 173 12.93 11.55 10.21
N LEU A 174 11.85 11.84 10.93
CA LEU A 174 10.69 10.95 10.98
C LEU A 174 10.02 10.80 9.61
N ALA A 175 9.93 11.89 8.84
CA ALA A 175 9.36 11.88 7.50
C ALA A 175 10.17 10.99 6.56
N HIS A 176 11.51 11.13 6.56
CA HIS A 176 12.38 10.24 5.79
C HIS A 176 12.26 8.79 6.25
N GLY A 177 12.30 8.55 7.57
CA GLY A 177 12.16 7.21 8.13
C GLY A 177 10.85 6.52 7.72
N TYR A 178 9.72 7.20 7.79
CA TYR A 178 8.43 6.62 7.37
C TYR A 178 8.34 6.40 5.85
N LYS A 179 8.91 7.31 5.06
CA LYS A 179 8.95 7.16 3.60
C LYS A 179 9.80 5.97 3.17
N ASP A 180 10.97 5.81 3.78
CA ASP A 180 11.90 4.72 3.48
C ASP A 180 11.39 3.37 3.98
N GLU A 181 10.70 3.36 5.12
CA GLU A 181 10.12 2.14 5.69
C GLU A 181 8.92 1.63 4.88
N ASP A 182 8.01 2.52 4.46
CA ASP A 182 6.89 2.13 3.61
C ASP A 182 6.38 3.22 2.65
N GLU A 183 6.81 3.11 1.39
CA GLU A 183 6.42 4.02 0.31
C GLU A 183 4.91 4.04 0.03
N LEU A 184 4.17 2.93 0.23
CA LEU A 184 2.72 2.92 -0.02
C LEU A 184 1.99 3.73 1.04
N VAL A 185 2.31 3.52 2.31
CA VAL A 185 1.70 4.27 3.42
C VAL A 185 2.03 5.75 3.28
N TRP A 186 3.27 6.08 2.92
CA TRP A 186 3.66 7.45 2.60
C TRP A 186 2.82 8.02 1.45
N PHE A 187 2.75 7.34 0.31
CA PHE A 187 1.99 7.78 -0.86
C PHE A 187 0.50 7.99 -0.56
N LEU A 188 -0.14 7.07 0.19
CA LEU A 188 -1.55 7.19 0.53
C LEU A 188 -1.80 8.40 1.44
N THR A 189 -0.96 8.62 2.44
CA THR A 189 -1.09 9.80 3.32
C THR A 189 -0.79 11.10 2.59
N GLU A 190 0.13 11.10 1.61
CA GLU A 190 0.38 12.25 0.72
C GLU A 190 -0.86 12.57 -0.13
N CYS A 191 -1.59 11.55 -0.59
CA CYS A 191 -2.84 11.76 -1.33
C CYS A 191 -3.92 12.46 -0.50
N PHE A 192 -3.91 12.32 0.83
CA PHE A 192 -4.86 13.00 1.72
C PHE A 192 -4.38 14.38 2.19
N ALA A 193 -3.08 14.56 2.42
CA ALA A 193 -2.53 15.78 3.01
C ALA A 193 -1.94 16.77 1.97
N GLY A 194 -1.42 16.25 0.87
CA GLY A 194 -0.71 16.99 -0.17
C GLY A 194 -1.65 17.78 -1.07
N SER A 195 -1.44 19.09 -1.17
CA SER A 195 -2.09 19.88 -2.21
C SER A 195 -1.37 19.70 -3.54
N ARG A 196 -2.14 19.69 -4.63
CA ARG A 196 -1.59 19.51 -5.98
C ARG A 196 -1.75 20.78 -6.82
N LYS A 197 -0.72 21.12 -7.57
CA LYS A 197 -0.75 22.16 -8.62
C LYS A 197 -0.23 21.53 -9.90
N ASN A 198 -1.02 21.57 -10.97
CA ASN A 198 -0.70 20.94 -12.26
C ASN A 198 -0.31 19.45 -12.12
N GLY A 199 -1.05 18.71 -11.29
CA GLY A 199 -0.80 17.29 -11.04
C GLY A 199 0.40 16.97 -10.14
N LYS A 200 1.25 17.95 -9.82
CA LYS A 200 2.41 17.78 -8.93
C LYS A 200 2.06 18.18 -7.50
N VAL A 201 2.57 17.43 -6.52
CA VAL A 201 2.41 17.74 -5.11
C VAL A 201 3.25 18.98 -4.76
N VAL A 202 2.66 19.90 -3.98
CA VAL A 202 3.30 21.14 -3.54
C VAL A 202 3.38 21.16 -2.02
N VAL A 203 4.58 21.38 -1.49
CA VAL A 203 4.81 21.63 -0.06
C VAL A 203 4.40 23.07 0.26
N LYS A 204 3.41 23.24 1.15
CA LYS A 204 3.01 24.56 1.64
C LYS A 204 3.93 25.04 2.74
N LYS A 205 4.14 26.35 2.83
CA LYS A 205 4.83 26.98 3.97
C LYS A 205 4.08 26.77 5.29
N THR A 206 2.76 26.92 5.26
CA THR A 206 1.88 26.63 6.40
C THR A 206 1.32 25.22 6.28
N ARG A 207 1.40 24.45 7.38
CA ARG A 207 0.95 23.04 7.42
C ARG A 207 1.53 22.20 6.27
N PRO A 208 2.87 22.10 6.17
CA PRO A 208 3.52 21.28 5.16
C PRO A 208 3.03 19.83 5.28
N HIS A 209 2.65 19.23 4.14
CA HIS A 209 2.07 17.89 4.13
C HIS A 209 2.97 16.80 4.74
N PRO A 210 4.32 16.85 4.66
CA PRO A 210 5.16 15.85 5.34
C PRO A 210 4.96 15.83 6.86
N VAL A 211 4.77 17.01 7.49
CA VAL A 211 4.49 17.10 8.94
C VAL A 211 3.13 16.46 9.27
N ILE A 212 2.13 16.70 8.43
CA ILE A 212 0.79 16.09 8.60
C ILE A 212 0.87 14.57 8.40
N GLN A 213 1.64 14.10 7.44
CA GLN A 213 1.86 12.67 7.19
C GLN A 213 2.55 12.01 8.38
N VAL A 214 3.62 12.60 8.94
CA VAL A 214 4.30 12.08 10.14
C VAL A 214 3.31 11.91 11.29
N GLY A 215 2.47 12.92 11.54
CA GLY A 215 1.41 12.82 12.55
C GLY A 215 0.41 11.70 12.27
N ALA A 216 -0.10 11.62 11.04
CA ALA A 216 -1.08 10.61 10.65
C ALA A 216 -0.50 9.18 10.72
N ILE A 217 0.69 8.97 10.17
CA ILE A 217 1.38 7.67 10.17
C ILE A 217 1.70 7.25 11.61
N SER A 218 2.27 8.14 12.43
CA SER A 218 2.55 7.84 13.84
C SER A 218 1.27 7.44 14.58
N SER A 219 0.16 8.16 14.40
CA SER A 219 -1.10 7.81 15.07
C SER A 219 -1.68 6.48 14.58
N PHE A 220 -1.57 6.16 13.29
CA PHE A 220 -1.96 4.85 12.76
C PHE A 220 -1.12 3.72 13.36
N ILE A 221 0.20 3.89 13.48
CA ILE A 221 1.09 2.91 14.09
C ILE A 221 0.74 2.73 15.57
N THR A 222 0.61 3.81 16.33
CA THR A 222 0.22 3.77 17.76
C THR A 222 -1.15 3.12 17.96
N ALA A 223 -2.11 3.36 17.06
CA ALA A 223 -3.41 2.70 17.11
C ALA A 223 -3.31 1.18 16.89
N ARG A 224 -2.34 0.70 16.11
CA ARG A 224 -2.08 -0.74 15.92
C ARG A 224 -1.32 -1.36 17.09
N ASN A 225 -0.51 -0.58 17.78
CA ASN A 225 0.25 -1.03 18.92
C ASN A 225 0.52 0.14 19.89
N GLN A 226 -0.17 0.19 21.02
CA GLN A 226 -0.03 1.25 22.03
C GLN A 226 1.41 1.46 22.54
N TYR A 227 2.25 0.45 22.34
CA TYR A 227 3.65 0.42 22.73
C TYR A 227 4.59 1.09 21.74
N THR A 228 4.08 1.57 20.62
CA THR A 228 4.82 2.27 19.56
C THR A 228 4.70 3.78 19.70
N SER A 229 4.92 4.29 20.90
CA SER A 229 4.71 5.71 21.20
C SER A 229 5.96 6.56 21.03
N GLY A 230 7.14 5.97 20.85
CA GLY A 230 8.39 6.72 21.01
C GLY A 230 8.77 7.65 19.84
N ASP A 231 8.14 7.50 18.66
CA ASP A 231 8.42 8.40 17.52
C ASP A 231 7.89 9.81 17.77
N LEU A 232 6.56 9.97 17.88
CA LEU A 232 5.92 11.28 18.00
C LEU A 232 5.03 11.41 19.25
N ALA A 233 4.31 10.36 19.62
CA ALA A 233 3.33 10.43 20.71
C ALA A 233 3.97 10.71 22.09
N LEU A 234 5.12 10.10 22.37
CA LEU A 234 5.84 10.30 23.63
C LEU A 234 6.46 11.70 23.67
N PRO A 235 7.22 12.16 22.66
CA PRO A 235 7.72 13.52 22.67
C PRO A 235 6.63 14.60 22.76
N ILE A 236 5.51 14.46 22.03
CA ILE A 236 4.37 15.38 22.16
C ILE A 236 3.79 15.34 23.57
N GLY A 237 3.65 14.16 24.18
CA GLY A 237 3.15 14.05 25.55
C GLY A 237 4.06 14.70 26.59
N LEU A 238 5.39 14.59 26.42
CA LEU A 238 6.38 15.27 27.25
C LEU A 238 6.31 16.79 27.06
N TRP A 239 6.22 17.25 25.81
CA TRP A 239 6.04 18.67 25.51
C TRP A 239 4.78 19.25 26.15
N LEU A 240 3.63 18.59 25.98
CA LEU A 240 2.36 19.01 26.60
C LEU A 240 2.44 19.00 28.13
N PHE A 241 3.21 18.08 28.72
CA PHE A 241 3.47 18.06 30.15
C PHE A 241 4.29 19.30 30.56
N ALA A 242 5.40 19.57 29.88
CA ALA A 242 6.29 20.68 30.13
C ALA A 242 5.60 22.05 29.99
N THR A 243 4.74 22.22 28.98
CA THR A 243 3.98 23.47 28.79
C THR A 243 2.75 23.59 29.69
N GLN A 244 2.56 22.68 30.65
CA GLN A 244 1.40 22.64 31.54
C GLN A 244 0.06 22.68 30.78
N ALA A 245 0.00 22.06 29.60
CA ALA A 245 -1.22 22.07 28.79
C ALA A 245 -2.40 21.48 29.58
N HIS A 246 -3.60 22.03 29.34
CA HIS A 246 -4.81 21.62 30.03
C HIS A 246 -5.04 20.10 29.94
N ILE A 247 -5.56 19.49 31.01
CA ILE A 247 -5.72 18.04 31.09
C ILE A 247 -6.61 17.48 29.98
N ASP A 248 -7.62 18.23 29.55
CA ASP A 248 -8.51 17.79 28.47
C ASP A 248 -7.82 17.78 27.12
N VAL A 249 -6.90 18.71 26.84
CA VAL A 249 -6.10 18.71 25.61
C VAL A 249 -5.24 17.45 25.56
N LYS A 250 -4.56 17.12 26.68
CA LYS A 250 -3.76 15.90 26.82
C LYS A 250 -4.62 14.64 26.60
N ARG A 251 -5.82 14.59 27.20
CA ARG A 251 -6.75 13.45 27.06
C ARG A 251 -7.25 13.28 25.62
N VAL A 252 -7.61 14.36 24.94
CA VAL A 252 -8.09 14.32 23.56
C VAL A 252 -6.98 13.87 22.62
N LEU A 253 -5.78 14.46 22.71
CA LEU A 253 -4.65 14.08 21.84
C LEU A 253 -4.18 12.65 22.09
N CYS A 254 -4.25 12.17 23.34
CA CYS A 254 -3.96 10.77 23.66
C CYS A 254 -4.94 9.81 22.97
N ARG A 255 -6.24 10.13 22.92
CA ARG A 255 -7.25 9.30 22.23
C ARG A 255 -7.08 9.29 20.73
N PHE A 256 -6.57 10.37 20.14
CA PHE A 256 -6.21 10.40 18.72
C PHE A 256 -4.90 9.68 18.40
N GLY A 257 -4.15 9.21 19.41
CA GLY A 257 -2.83 8.59 19.20
C GLY A 257 -1.72 9.59 18.89
N TYR A 258 -1.96 10.89 19.08
CA TYR A 258 -0.94 11.95 18.89
C TYR A 258 -0.09 12.19 20.13
N SER A 259 -0.51 11.71 21.29
CA SER A 259 0.18 11.92 22.57
C SER A 259 0.10 10.67 23.43
N VAL A 260 1.02 10.53 24.38
CA VAL A 260 0.85 9.62 25.52
C VAL A 260 0.00 10.25 26.62
N SER A 261 -0.44 9.43 27.60
CA SER A 261 -1.13 9.92 28.79
C SER A 261 -0.20 10.74 29.69
N GLY A 262 -0.78 11.62 30.52
CA GLY A 262 -0.01 12.40 31.49
C GLY A 262 0.76 11.53 32.49
N SER A 263 0.21 10.37 32.88
CA SER A 263 0.90 9.43 33.76
C SER A 263 2.09 8.76 33.08
N THR A 264 1.99 8.44 31.78
CA THR A 264 3.12 7.91 31.00
C THR A 264 4.19 8.97 30.81
N ALA A 265 3.82 10.22 30.50
CA ALA A 265 4.77 11.34 30.38
C ALA A 265 5.53 11.58 31.71
N SER A 266 4.81 11.64 32.84
CA SER A 266 5.43 11.81 34.16
C SER A 266 6.39 10.65 34.50
N ARG A 267 6.01 9.39 34.23
CA ARG A 267 6.91 8.24 34.44
C ARG A 267 8.14 8.29 33.55
N ALA A 268 7.99 8.70 32.30
CA ALA A 268 9.11 8.85 31.38
C ALA A 268 10.10 9.91 31.90
N LEU A 269 9.62 11.07 32.34
CA LEU A 269 10.46 12.13 32.92
C LEU A 269 11.25 11.63 34.13
N ASN A 270 10.58 10.98 35.08
CA ASN A 270 11.25 10.42 36.25
C ASN A 270 12.32 9.42 35.83
N THR A 271 12.00 8.53 34.89
CA THR A 271 12.93 7.48 34.48
C THR A 271 14.15 8.02 33.72
N MET A 272 13.97 9.02 32.86
CA MET A 272 15.10 9.71 32.21
C MET A 272 15.97 10.43 33.24
N THR A 273 15.35 11.09 34.22
CA THR A 273 16.05 11.82 35.29
C THR A 273 16.85 10.86 36.17
N ASP A 274 16.24 9.77 36.63
CA ASP A 274 16.90 8.75 37.45
C ASP A 274 18.06 8.11 36.70
N SER A 275 17.89 7.82 35.40
CA SER A 275 18.94 7.24 34.56
C SER A 275 20.16 8.15 34.46
N ASP A 276 19.97 9.45 34.30
CA ASP A 276 21.08 10.42 34.26
C ASP A 276 21.72 10.63 35.63
N LEU A 277 20.93 10.69 36.71
CA LEU A 277 21.46 10.73 38.07
C LEU A 277 22.32 9.51 38.39
N HIS A 278 21.97 8.33 37.87
CA HIS A 278 22.79 7.13 37.97
C HIS A 278 24.07 7.19 37.14
N ARG A 279 24.09 7.90 36.01
CA ARG A 279 25.30 8.10 35.19
C ARG A 279 26.29 9.09 35.81
N LEU A 280 25.81 9.99 36.68
CA LEU A 280 26.62 11.01 37.36
C LEU A 280 27.28 10.52 38.66
N LYS A 281 26.86 9.37 39.19
CA LYS A 281 27.44 8.72 40.38
C LYS A 281 28.49 7.69 39.99
#